data_AF-A0A930VL49-F1
#
_entry.id   AF-A0A930VL49-F1
#
_cell.length_a   1.000
_cell.length_b   1.000
_cell.length_c   1.000
_cell.angle_alpha   90.00
_cell.angle_beta   90.00
_cell.angle_gamma   90.00
#
_symmetry.space_group_name_H-M   'P 1'
#
loop_
_entity.id
_entity.type
_entity.pdbx_description
1 polymer ?
#
loop_
_entity_poly.entity_id
_entity_poly.type
_entity_poly.pdbx_seq_one_letter_code
_entity_poly.pdbx_strand_id
1 'polypeptide(L)'
;MVLDADRLHQAFGDLVGIEEVLPIEPGRYLTFEYIGPNDFFNEAPRGERIRGAHCTSVDAAFKHRAADGATELVLLEWKYTESYRRRAPAPESDAVRQSRYGPAVADPAGPIRGEVLPFDLLLDEPIYQLVRQQLLAHALEQTGAEGADRVRVLHVLPAENDAYQSSLHRVEHRALGSTVEQVWQQLLRRPERFMTVDSSLFLDPTITSREYVLRYADDLIYDQRSLLEAFGISDALGLEGALDFHGTVVLYDELVDLQIGTEGTGLEYPFRPVELQDLANELAEGDG
;
A
#
# COMPACT_ATOMS: atom_id res chain seq x y z
N MET A 1 -10.49 -6.76 5.74
CA MET A 1 -9.30 -6.37 6.52
C MET A 1 -9.64 -5.87 7.92
N VAL A 2 -10.52 -4.87 8.10
CA VAL A 2 -10.79 -4.28 9.45
C VAL A 2 -11.18 -5.30 10.52
N LEU A 3 -12.12 -6.19 10.19
CA LEU A 3 -12.66 -7.19 11.12
C LEU A 3 -12.12 -8.60 10.84
N ASP A 4 -11.21 -8.72 9.87
CA ASP A 4 -10.82 -9.98 9.27
C ASP A 4 -9.29 -10.05 9.19
N ALA A 5 -8.72 -10.81 10.12
CA ALA A 5 -7.30 -11.02 10.29
C ALA A 5 -6.68 -11.76 9.10
N ASP A 6 -7.40 -12.70 8.50
CA ASP A 6 -6.88 -13.55 7.43
C ASP A 6 -6.51 -12.72 6.20
N ARG A 7 -7.29 -11.68 5.91
CA ARG A 7 -6.98 -10.75 4.81
C ARG A 7 -5.73 -9.92 5.03
N LEU A 8 -5.41 -9.58 6.28
CA LEU A 8 -4.14 -8.91 6.61
C LEU A 8 -2.98 -9.90 6.50
N HIS A 9 -3.19 -11.15 6.92
CA HIS A 9 -2.20 -12.20 6.75
C HIS A 9 -1.94 -12.51 5.26
N GLN A 10 -2.98 -12.60 4.43
CA GLN A 10 -2.85 -12.81 2.98
C GLN A 10 -2.11 -11.66 2.32
N ALA A 11 -2.44 -10.41 2.65
CA ALA A 11 -1.79 -9.25 2.05
C ALA A 11 -0.33 -9.09 2.49
N PHE A 12 -0.05 -9.21 3.79
CA PHE A 12 1.22 -8.76 4.35
C PHE A 12 2.06 -9.89 4.97
N GLY A 13 1.55 -11.12 4.99
CA GLY A 13 2.13 -12.24 5.73
C GLY A 13 3.59 -12.49 5.39
N ASP A 14 3.88 -12.68 4.10
CA ASP A 14 5.23 -12.92 3.62
C ASP A 14 6.09 -11.63 3.66
N LEU A 15 5.47 -10.47 3.50
CA LEU A 15 6.17 -9.17 3.44
C LEU A 15 6.78 -8.76 4.79
N VAL A 16 6.04 -8.99 5.89
CA VAL A 16 6.47 -8.58 7.23
C VAL A 16 6.66 -9.75 8.20
N GLY A 17 6.49 -10.99 7.74
CA GLY A 17 6.71 -12.21 8.51
C GLY A 17 5.67 -12.41 9.60
N ILE A 18 4.38 -12.34 9.24
CA ILE A 18 3.25 -12.51 10.16
C ILE A 18 3.16 -13.98 10.58
N GLU A 19 3.13 -14.22 11.90
CA GLU A 19 2.72 -15.49 12.48
C GLU A 19 1.26 -15.42 12.97
N GLU A 20 0.88 -14.28 13.57
CA GLU A 20 -0.47 -14.05 14.08
C GLU A 20 -0.83 -12.57 13.95
N VAL A 21 -1.98 -12.24 13.35
CA VAL A 21 -2.50 -10.88 13.35
C VAL A 21 -3.21 -10.60 14.68
N LEU A 22 -2.88 -9.48 15.32
CA LEU A 22 -3.37 -9.13 16.65
C LEU A 22 -4.38 -7.98 16.59
N PRO A 23 -5.40 -7.95 17.45
CA PRO A 23 -6.35 -6.86 17.48
C PRO A 23 -5.66 -5.56 17.92
N ILE A 24 -5.82 -4.49 17.14
CA ILE A 24 -5.30 -3.15 17.45
C ILE A 24 -6.30 -2.32 18.25
N GLU A 25 -7.59 -2.54 18.04
CA GLU A 25 -8.70 -1.96 18.81
C GLU A 25 -9.70 -3.08 19.15
N PRO A 26 -10.61 -2.89 20.12
CA PRO A 26 -11.63 -3.89 20.45
C PRO A 26 -12.42 -4.35 19.22
N GLY A 27 -12.23 -5.62 18.84
CA GLY A 27 -12.89 -6.25 17.70
C GLY A 27 -12.36 -5.80 16.32
N ARG A 28 -11.21 -5.13 16.24
CA ARG A 28 -10.62 -4.66 14.97
C ARG A 28 -9.14 -5.02 14.87
N TYR A 29 -8.74 -5.49 13.69
CA TYR A 29 -7.34 -5.82 13.37
C TYR A 29 -6.64 -4.71 12.59
N LEU A 30 -7.38 -3.85 11.90
CA LEU A 30 -6.89 -2.65 11.21
C LEU A 30 -7.65 -1.43 11.72
N THR A 31 -6.94 -0.31 11.90
CA THR A 31 -7.55 0.99 12.23
C THR A 31 -7.10 2.08 11.26
N PHE A 32 -7.98 3.03 10.96
CA PHE A 32 -7.72 4.10 9.99
C PHE A 32 -7.27 5.40 10.66
N GLU A 33 -6.56 6.23 9.90
CA GLU A 33 -6.06 7.54 10.31
C GLU A 33 -5.31 7.45 11.65
N TYR A 34 -4.44 6.45 11.79
CA TYR A 34 -3.79 6.15 13.07
C TYR A 34 -2.79 7.26 13.43
N ILE A 35 -2.91 7.75 14.66
CA ILE A 35 -2.15 8.90 15.19
C ILE A 35 -1.24 8.54 16.37
N GLY A 36 -1.35 7.32 16.91
CA GLY A 36 -0.73 6.96 18.18
C GLY A 36 -1.44 7.53 19.42
N PRO A 37 -1.11 7.03 20.62
CA PRO A 37 -1.79 7.44 21.85
C PRO A 37 -1.31 8.78 22.41
N ASN A 38 -0.12 9.26 22.03
CA ASN A 38 0.52 10.43 22.62
C ASN A 38 0.78 11.53 21.57
N ASP A 39 0.77 12.80 21.98
CA ASP A 39 1.23 13.92 21.15
C ASP A 39 2.75 14.10 21.26
N PHE A 40 3.50 13.26 20.53
CA PHE A 40 4.96 13.25 20.59
C PHE A 40 5.62 14.54 20.08
N PHE A 41 4.92 15.29 19.22
CA PHE A 41 5.50 16.44 18.50
C PHE A 41 4.75 17.75 18.77
N ASN A 42 3.92 17.79 19.82
CA ASN A 42 3.15 18.97 20.22
C ASN A 42 2.33 19.57 19.05
N GLU A 43 1.63 18.69 18.35
CA GLU A 43 0.80 19.01 17.19
C GLU A 43 -0.55 19.61 17.60
N ALA A 44 -1.05 19.28 18.80
CA ALA A 44 -2.28 19.79 19.38
C ALA A 44 -2.02 20.55 20.70
N PRO A 45 -1.28 21.67 20.69
CA PRO A 45 -0.87 22.38 21.91
C PRO A 45 -2.03 22.99 22.71
N ARG A 46 -3.25 22.99 22.16
CA ARG A 46 -4.44 23.65 22.75
C ARG A 46 -5.68 22.75 22.74
N GLY A 47 -5.54 21.44 22.54
CA GLY A 47 -6.69 20.54 22.46
C GLY A 47 -6.29 19.08 22.33
N GLU A 48 -7.28 18.22 22.13
CA GLU A 48 -7.07 16.81 21.84
C GLU A 48 -6.70 16.61 20.37
N ARG A 49 -5.85 15.63 20.08
CA ARG A 49 -5.57 15.22 18.71
C ARG A 49 -6.79 14.50 18.17
N ILE A 50 -7.20 14.86 16.95
CA ILE A 50 -8.32 14.23 16.24
C ILE A 50 -7.75 13.59 14.98
N ARG A 51 -8.12 12.33 14.74
CA ARG A 51 -7.77 11.62 13.51
C ARG A 51 -8.27 12.39 12.29
N GLY A 52 -7.42 12.46 11.25
CA GLY A 52 -7.72 13.23 10.04
C GLY A 52 -7.60 14.75 10.17
N ALA A 53 -7.16 15.29 11.32
CA ALA A 53 -7.08 16.74 11.54
C ALA A 53 -5.71 17.20 12.06
N HIS A 54 -5.01 18.00 11.23
CA HIS A 54 -3.85 18.84 11.59
C HIS A 54 -2.73 18.21 12.46
N CYS A 55 -2.64 16.88 12.49
CA CYS A 55 -1.59 16.13 13.18
C CYS A 55 -1.01 15.05 12.27
N THR A 56 0.04 14.39 12.74
CA THR A 56 0.72 13.33 12.00
C THR A 56 -0.13 12.09 12.13
N SER A 57 -0.58 11.59 10.99
CA SER A 57 -1.31 10.34 10.88
C SER A 57 -0.73 9.51 9.75
N VAL A 58 -1.04 8.22 9.80
CA VAL A 58 -0.94 7.31 8.67
C VAL A 58 -2.34 6.85 8.30
N ASP A 59 -2.56 6.54 7.03
CA ASP A 59 -3.88 6.11 6.53
C ASP A 59 -4.43 4.91 7.30
N ALA A 60 -3.60 3.93 7.66
CA ALA A 60 -4.00 2.84 8.53
C ALA A 60 -2.86 2.28 9.39
N ALA A 61 -3.22 1.48 10.40
CA ALA A 61 -2.26 0.69 11.16
C ALA A 61 -2.85 -0.66 11.58
N PHE A 62 -2.00 -1.68 11.65
CA PHE A 62 -2.31 -2.98 12.24
C PHE A 62 -1.10 -3.49 13.00
N LYS A 63 -1.28 -4.46 13.89
CA LYS A 63 -0.17 -5.11 14.58
C LYS A 63 -0.24 -6.62 14.48
N HIS A 64 0.91 -7.26 14.54
CA HIS A 64 1.03 -8.70 14.45
C HIS A 64 2.13 -9.22 15.37
N ARG A 65 2.08 -10.52 15.66
CA ARG A 65 3.24 -11.27 16.16
C ARG A 65 4.05 -11.73 14.95
N ALA A 66 5.36 -11.48 15.00
CA ALA A 66 6.30 -12.00 14.02
C ALA A 66 6.81 -13.39 14.45
N ALA A 67 7.41 -14.13 13.52
CA ALA A 67 7.92 -15.48 13.76
C ALA A 67 9.01 -15.58 14.86
N ASP A 68 9.66 -14.47 15.20
CA ASP A 68 10.60 -14.40 16.33
C ASP A 68 9.94 -14.05 17.67
N GLY A 69 8.61 -14.00 17.70
CA GLY A 69 7.77 -13.73 18.86
C GLY A 69 7.56 -12.24 19.16
N ALA A 70 8.28 -11.33 18.50
CA ALA A 70 8.14 -9.88 18.74
C ALA A 70 6.82 -9.36 18.15
N THR A 71 6.22 -8.41 18.87
CA THR A 71 5.04 -7.69 18.42
C THR A 71 5.48 -6.52 17.53
N GLU A 72 5.05 -6.51 16.27
CA GLU A 72 5.35 -5.44 15.33
C GLU A 72 4.09 -4.65 14.99
N LEU A 73 4.18 -3.32 15.07
CA LEU A 73 3.16 -2.39 14.61
C LEU A 73 3.54 -1.92 13.20
N VAL A 74 2.62 -2.09 12.26
CA VAL A 74 2.78 -1.65 10.88
C VAL A 74 1.94 -0.41 10.66
N LEU A 75 2.59 0.66 10.22
CA LEU A 75 1.97 1.92 9.81
C LEU A 75 1.86 1.93 8.28
N LEU A 76 0.65 2.03 7.75
CA LEU A 76 0.34 1.99 6.33
C LEU A 76 -0.06 3.36 5.81
N GLU A 77 0.53 3.75 4.70
CA GLU A 77 0.16 4.95 3.95
C GLU A 77 -0.03 4.57 2.48
N TRP A 78 -1.10 5.00 1.84
CA TRP A 78 -1.37 4.78 0.42
C TRP A 78 -1.00 6.03 -0.40
N LYS A 79 -0.37 5.80 -1.56
CA LYS A 79 -0.08 6.79 -2.59
C LYS A 79 -0.46 6.24 -3.96
N TYR A 80 -1.70 6.45 -4.36
CA TYR A 80 -2.20 5.95 -5.65
C TYR A 80 -1.90 6.87 -6.83
N THR A 81 -2.21 8.17 -6.74
CA THR A 81 -2.09 9.13 -7.87
C THR A 81 -1.31 10.40 -7.52
N GLU A 82 -0.69 10.39 -6.34
CA GLU A 82 -0.04 11.55 -5.77
C GLU A 82 1.12 12.01 -6.64
N SER A 83 1.17 13.32 -6.86
CA SER A 83 2.31 14.00 -7.43
C SER A 83 2.47 15.32 -6.72
N TYR A 84 3.71 15.66 -6.37
CA TYR A 84 3.98 16.85 -5.59
C TYR A 84 4.69 17.88 -6.44
N ARG A 85 4.35 19.14 -6.21
CA ARG A 85 5.03 20.27 -6.83
C ARG A 85 6.09 20.80 -5.88
N ARG A 86 7.08 21.50 -6.44
CA ARG A 86 8.04 22.23 -5.62
C ARG A 86 7.31 23.18 -4.67
N ARG A 87 7.60 23.02 -3.39
CA ARG A 87 7.07 23.84 -2.32
C ARG A 87 7.64 25.27 -2.36
N ALA A 88 6.81 26.27 -2.07
CA ALA A 88 7.26 27.62 -1.75
C ALA A 88 7.62 27.73 -0.25
N PRO A 89 8.74 28.38 0.12
CA PRO A 89 9.07 28.64 1.51
C PRO A 89 7.96 29.39 2.24
N ALA A 90 7.73 29.05 3.51
CA ALA A 90 6.68 29.63 4.34
C ALA A 90 7.25 29.84 5.76
N PRO A 91 8.01 30.93 5.98
CA PRO A 91 8.89 31.08 7.15
C PRO A 91 8.21 30.86 8.50
N GLU A 92 7.00 31.39 8.69
CA GLU A 92 6.25 31.23 9.95
C GLU A 92 5.86 29.76 10.19
N SER A 93 5.31 29.10 9.18
CA SER A 93 4.96 27.68 9.27
C SER A 93 6.21 26.80 9.40
N ASP A 94 7.31 27.16 8.74
CA ASP A 94 8.57 26.42 8.79
C ASP A 94 9.23 26.52 10.15
N ALA A 95 9.17 27.68 10.80
CA ALA A 95 9.60 27.84 12.18
C ALA A 95 8.78 26.95 13.14
N VAL A 96 7.47 26.81 12.92
CA VAL A 96 6.63 25.87 13.70
C VAL A 96 7.05 24.43 13.44
N ARG A 97 7.26 24.03 12.18
CA ARG A 97 7.72 22.67 11.82
C ARG A 97 9.09 22.36 12.41
N GLN A 98 10.03 23.31 12.34
CA GLN A 98 11.36 23.21 12.93
C GLN A 98 11.28 23.02 14.45
N SER A 99 10.41 23.77 15.12
CA SER A 99 10.21 23.64 16.57
C SER A 99 9.65 22.26 16.95
N ARG A 100 8.74 21.71 16.14
CA ARG A 100 8.10 20.41 16.39
C ARG A 100 9.01 19.21 16.10
N TYR A 101 9.61 19.17 14.91
CA TYR A 101 10.30 17.98 14.41
C TYR A 101 11.81 18.13 14.39
N GLY A 102 12.33 19.36 14.36
CA GLY A 102 13.76 19.63 14.28
C GLY A 102 14.60 18.91 15.34
N PRO A 103 14.21 18.94 16.63
CA PRO A 103 14.92 18.20 17.67
C PRO A 103 14.97 16.69 17.40
N ALA A 104 13.86 16.08 16.96
CA ALA A 104 13.78 14.64 16.69
C ALA A 104 14.55 14.23 15.43
N VAL A 105 14.60 15.09 14.40
CA VAL A 105 15.46 14.89 13.21
C VAL A 105 16.95 15.01 13.57
N ALA A 106 17.29 15.93 14.47
CA ALA A 106 18.67 16.16 14.90
C ALA A 106 19.18 15.13 15.91
N ASP A 107 18.30 14.32 16.49
CA ASP A 107 18.68 13.28 17.45
C ASP A 107 19.56 12.22 16.76
N PRO A 108 20.82 12.01 17.21
CA PRO A 108 21.69 10.98 16.64
C PRO A 108 21.18 9.55 16.85
N ALA A 109 20.32 9.31 17.85
CA ALA A 109 19.65 8.04 18.08
C ALA A 109 18.32 7.92 17.31
N GLY A 110 17.85 9.02 16.71
CA GLY A 110 16.61 9.07 15.93
C GLY A 110 16.69 8.29 14.61
N PRO A 111 15.58 8.17 13.87
CA PRO A 111 15.49 7.31 12.68
C PRO A 111 16.06 7.95 11.40
N ILE A 112 16.21 9.27 11.37
CA ILE A 112 16.55 10.05 10.18
C ILE A 112 17.98 10.59 10.28
N ARG A 113 18.76 10.41 9.22
CA ARG A 113 20.08 11.00 9.01
C ARG A 113 19.98 12.50 8.72
N GLY A 114 19.63 13.28 9.75
CA GLY A 114 19.47 14.74 9.66
C GLY A 114 20.74 15.49 9.24
N GLU A 115 21.91 14.83 9.25
CA GLU A 115 23.16 15.36 8.73
C GLU A 115 23.29 15.32 7.20
N VAL A 116 22.48 14.51 6.50
CA VAL A 116 22.56 14.32 5.04
C VAL A 116 21.89 15.46 4.28
N LEU A 117 20.78 15.98 4.80
CA LEU A 117 20.08 17.14 4.26
C LEU A 117 19.74 18.11 5.40
N PRO A 118 19.93 19.43 5.21
CA PRO A 118 19.44 20.42 6.15
C PRO A 118 17.91 20.36 6.24
N PHE A 119 17.38 20.69 7.42
CA PHE A 119 15.97 20.50 7.76
C PHE A 119 15.00 21.21 6.80
N ASP A 120 15.36 22.38 6.27
CA ASP A 120 14.52 23.12 5.33
C ASP A 120 14.30 22.38 4.00
N LEU A 121 15.26 21.55 3.58
CA LEU A 121 15.12 20.70 2.39
C LEU A 121 14.31 19.42 2.70
N LEU A 122 14.17 19.04 3.96
CA LEU A 122 13.25 17.97 4.39
C LEU A 122 11.78 18.43 4.43
N LEU A 123 11.51 19.73 4.30
CA LEU A 123 10.15 20.29 4.30
C LEU A 123 9.42 20.22 2.94
N ASP A 124 10.08 19.73 1.90
CA ASP A 124 9.45 19.50 0.60
C ASP A 124 8.70 18.17 0.59
N GLU A 125 7.50 18.15 0.03
CA GLU A 125 6.76 16.91 -0.18
C GLU A 125 7.33 16.13 -1.37
N PRO A 126 7.32 14.78 -1.31
CA PRO A 126 6.76 13.92 -0.25
C PRO A 126 7.70 13.64 0.93
N ILE A 127 8.93 14.15 0.92
CA ILE A 127 9.94 13.89 1.97
C ILE A 127 9.44 14.35 3.34
N TYR A 128 8.76 15.48 3.43
CA TYR A 128 8.22 15.99 4.69
C TYR A 128 7.19 15.06 5.32
N GLN A 129 6.26 14.51 4.52
CA GLN A 129 5.33 13.50 5.02
C GLN A 129 6.06 12.26 5.56
N LEU A 130 7.03 11.74 4.82
CA LEU A 130 7.84 10.58 5.21
C LEU A 130 8.60 10.82 6.51
N VAL A 131 9.18 12.02 6.69
CA VAL A 131 9.82 12.44 7.95
C VAL A 131 8.86 12.30 9.12
N ARG A 132 7.66 12.84 9.01
CA ARG A 132 6.68 12.81 10.11
C ARG A 132 6.27 11.38 10.46
N GLN A 133 5.99 10.56 9.46
CA GLN A 133 5.56 9.17 9.65
C GLN A 133 6.66 8.31 10.27
N GLN A 134 7.92 8.48 9.84
CA GLN A 134 9.03 7.74 10.40
C GLN A 134 9.39 8.18 11.83
N LEU A 135 9.28 9.49 12.11
CA LEU A 135 9.42 10.00 13.48
C LEU A 135 8.33 9.44 14.39
N LEU A 136 7.08 9.39 13.91
CA LEU A 136 5.97 8.76 14.64
C LEU A 136 6.26 7.28 14.90
N ALA A 137 6.68 6.52 13.90
CA ALA A 137 7.05 5.11 14.04
C ALA A 137 8.12 4.91 15.11
N HIS A 138 9.18 5.72 15.08
CA HIS A 138 10.25 5.65 16.06
C HIS A 138 9.77 5.98 17.48
N ALA A 139 8.95 7.02 17.64
CA ALA A 139 8.41 7.38 18.96
C ALA A 139 7.49 6.29 19.54
N LEU A 140 6.66 5.68 18.69
CA LEU A 140 5.81 4.54 19.08
C LEU A 140 6.66 3.36 19.55
N GLU A 141 7.71 3.01 18.80
CA GLU A 141 8.65 1.94 19.17
C GLU A 141 9.32 2.22 20.52
N GLN A 142 9.85 3.43 20.72
CA GLN A 142 10.54 3.80 21.96
C GLN A 142 9.63 3.75 23.20
N THR A 143 8.34 4.01 23.02
CA THR A 143 7.36 3.98 24.12
C THR A 143 6.71 2.62 24.32
N GLY A 144 6.95 1.63 23.44
CA GLY A 144 6.23 0.37 23.44
C GLY A 144 4.72 0.55 23.21
N ALA A 145 4.33 1.59 22.47
CA ALA A 145 2.93 1.87 22.18
C ALA A 145 2.27 0.66 21.52
N GLU A 146 1.02 0.35 21.89
CA GLU A 146 0.31 -0.85 21.46
C GLU A 146 0.96 -2.19 21.86
N GLY A 147 1.95 -2.17 22.75
CA GLY A 147 2.77 -3.33 23.08
C GLY A 147 3.80 -3.68 22.00
N ALA A 148 4.11 -2.73 21.09
CA ALA A 148 5.03 -2.97 19.99
C ALA A 148 6.49 -3.00 20.44
N ASP A 149 7.20 -4.07 20.08
CA ASP A 149 8.66 -4.18 20.19
C ASP A 149 9.35 -3.51 18.99
N ARG A 150 8.61 -3.40 17.88
CA ARG A 150 9.07 -2.94 16.58
C ARG A 150 7.98 -2.13 15.87
N VAL A 151 8.36 -1.09 15.14
CA VAL A 151 7.43 -0.35 14.29
C VAL A 151 8.01 -0.18 12.89
N ARG A 152 7.20 -0.46 11.87
CA ARG A 152 7.57 -0.35 10.46
C ARG A 152 6.60 0.56 9.72
N VAL A 153 7.11 1.34 8.78
CA VAL A 153 6.29 2.15 7.87
C VAL A 153 6.25 1.47 6.50
N LEU A 154 5.06 1.22 5.98
CA LEU A 154 4.81 0.66 4.67
C LEU A 154 4.10 1.71 3.81
N HIS A 155 4.70 2.03 2.66
CA HIS A 155 4.10 2.90 1.66
C HIS A 155 3.55 2.05 0.52
N VAL A 156 2.22 2.02 0.40
CA VAL A 156 1.53 1.32 -0.68
C VAL A 156 1.37 2.26 -1.86
N LEU A 157 1.94 1.93 -3.01
CA LEU A 157 1.83 2.74 -4.23
C LEU A 157 1.94 1.88 -5.49
N PRO A 158 1.32 2.26 -6.62
CA PRO A 158 1.56 1.58 -7.88
C PRO A 158 3.04 1.65 -8.24
N ALA A 159 3.61 0.55 -8.71
CA ALA A 159 4.99 0.51 -9.21
C ALA A 159 5.21 1.53 -10.34
N GLU A 160 4.15 1.81 -11.11
CA GLU A 160 4.12 2.72 -12.25
C GLU A 160 3.82 4.19 -11.87
N ASN A 161 3.69 4.53 -10.58
CA ASN A 161 3.47 5.91 -10.17
C ASN A 161 4.77 6.75 -10.26
N ASP A 162 5.25 6.95 -11.49
CA ASP A 162 6.41 7.76 -11.84
C ASP A 162 6.23 9.22 -11.40
N ALA A 163 4.99 9.71 -11.34
CA ALA A 163 4.70 11.09 -10.93
C ALA A 163 5.02 11.31 -9.44
N TYR A 164 4.69 10.33 -8.59
CA TYR A 164 5.14 10.30 -7.19
C TYR A 164 6.67 10.18 -7.13
N GLN A 165 7.23 9.17 -7.79
CA GLN A 165 8.66 8.87 -7.69
C GLN A 165 9.55 10.00 -8.23
N SER A 166 9.09 10.78 -9.20
CA SER A 166 9.79 11.94 -9.78
C SER A 166 9.55 13.25 -9.03
N SER A 167 8.83 13.24 -7.90
CA SER A 167 8.56 14.42 -7.06
C SER A 167 9.80 14.93 -6.29
N LEU A 168 10.97 14.94 -6.94
CA LEU A 168 12.26 15.39 -6.44
C LEU A 168 12.63 16.69 -7.12
N HIS A 169 12.26 17.82 -6.53
CA HIS A 169 12.37 19.13 -7.19
C HIS A 169 13.72 19.82 -7.00
N ARG A 170 14.52 19.41 -6.02
CA ARG A 170 15.80 20.02 -5.70
C ARG A 170 16.99 19.23 -6.20
N VAL A 171 18.10 19.91 -6.48
CA VAL A 171 19.33 19.28 -6.96
C VAL A 171 19.95 18.42 -5.86
N GLU A 172 19.80 18.84 -4.61
CA GLU A 172 20.27 18.15 -3.41
C GLU A 172 19.52 16.83 -3.21
N HIS A 173 18.22 16.79 -3.47
CA HIS A 173 17.46 15.54 -3.45
C HIS A 173 17.93 14.60 -4.58
N ARG A 174 18.03 15.12 -5.80
CA ARG A 174 18.47 14.32 -6.97
C ARG A 174 19.92 13.85 -6.88
N ALA A 175 20.73 14.47 -6.03
CA ALA A 175 22.08 14.00 -5.73
C ALA A 175 22.10 12.72 -4.87
N LEU A 176 21.01 12.41 -4.16
CA LEU A 176 20.88 11.22 -3.31
C LEU A 176 20.25 10.04 -4.04
N GLY A 177 19.42 10.30 -5.05
CA GLY A 177 18.72 9.25 -5.80
C GLY A 177 17.86 9.82 -6.94
N SER A 178 17.43 8.94 -7.84
CA SER A 178 16.56 9.29 -8.96
C SER A 178 15.06 9.18 -8.65
N THR A 179 14.70 8.48 -7.57
CA THR A 179 13.32 8.30 -7.13
C THR A 179 13.14 8.72 -5.68
N VAL A 180 11.92 9.11 -5.30
CA VAL A 180 11.55 9.42 -3.90
C VAL A 180 11.96 8.29 -2.96
N GLU A 181 11.69 7.04 -3.34
CA GLU A 181 12.09 5.88 -2.55
C GLU A 181 13.60 5.82 -2.33
N GLN A 182 14.40 5.94 -3.40
CA GLN A 182 15.87 5.90 -3.29
C GLN A 182 16.40 7.01 -2.41
N VAL A 183 15.89 8.24 -2.59
CA VAL A 183 16.26 9.38 -1.75
C VAL A 183 15.90 9.11 -0.29
N TRP A 184 14.70 8.61 -0.03
CA TRP A 184 14.22 8.33 1.31
C TRP A 184 15.07 7.26 2.01
N GLN A 185 15.39 6.15 1.33
CA GLN A 185 16.25 5.09 1.87
C GLN A 185 17.63 5.62 2.30
N GLN A 186 18.21 6.57 1.56
CA GLN A 186 19.50 7.19 1.92
C GLN A 186 19.41 8.07 3.18
N LEU A 187 18.22 8.58 3.50
CA LEU A 187 17.97 9.44 4.66
C LEU A 187 17.65 8.65 5.93
N LEU A 188 17.46 7.32 5.86
CA LEU A 188 17.17 6.50 7.02
C LEU A 188 18.44 5.94 7.68
N ARG A 189 18.45 5.88 9.01
CA ARG A 189 19.50 5.15 9.77
C ARG A 189 19.24 3.65 9.81
N ARG A 190 17.97 3.27 9.71
CA ARG A 190 17.47 1.89 9.69
C ARG A 190 16.54 1.72 8.49
N PRO A 191 17.09 1.60 7.27
CA PRO A 191 16.31 1.52 6.04
C PRO A 191 15.30 0.36 6.05
N GLU A 192 15.59 -0.72 6.77
CA GLU A 192 14.69 -1.87 6.95
C GLU A 192 13.38 -1.54 7.71
N ARG A 193 13.29 -0.36 8.34
CA ARG A 193 12.08 0.13 9.02
C ARG A 193 11.09 0.83 8.08
N PHE A 194 11.42 0.89 6.80
CA PHE A 194 10.56 1.43 5.75
C PHE A 194 10.52 0.48 4.56
N MET A 195 9.34 0.29 3.98
CA MET A 195 9.15 -0.56 2.80
C MET A 195 8.14 0.08 1.85
N THR A 196 8.39 -0.04 0.55
CA THR A 196 7.38 0.20 -0.49
C THR A 196 6.68 -1.11 -0.85
N VAL A 197 5.37 -1.05 -1.02
CA VAL A 197 4.52 -2.18 -1.38
C VAL A 197 3.76 -1.79 -2.64
N ASP A 198 3.79 -2.65 -3.65
CA ASP A 198 3.01 -2.42 -4.86
C ASP A 198 1.51 -2.54 -4.55
N SER A 199 0.74 -1.54 -4.97
CA SER A 199 -0.71 -1.53 -4.81
C SER A 199 -1.43 -2.65 -5.57
N SER A 200 -0.79 -3.26 -6.58
CA SER A 200 -1.34 -4.41 -7.31
C SER A 200 -1.66 -5.60 -6.39
N LEU A 201 -1.01 -5.70 -5.23
CA LEU A 201 -1.32 -6.64 -4.15
C LEU A 201 -2.81 -6.61 -3.75
N PHE A 202 -3.46 -5.46 -3.83
CA PHE A 202 -4.85 -5.29 -3.45
C PHE A 202 -5.84 -5.64 -4.57
N LEU A 203 -5.35 -6.01 -5.76
CA LEU A 203 -6.15 -6.50 -6.89
C LEU A 203 -6.49 -8.00 -6.76
N ASP A 204 -6.61 -8.48 -5.52
CA ASP A 204 -7.07 -9.80 -5.14
C ASP A 204 -8.38 -9.66 -4.34
N PRO A 205 -9.51 -10.26 -4.80
CA PRO A 205 -10.79 -10.13 -4.12
C PRO A 205 -10.84 -10.83 -2.76
N THR A 206 -9.93 -11.78 -2.48
CA THR A 206 -9.79 -12.42 -1.18
C THR A 206 -9.22 -11.45 -0.15
N ILE A 207 -8.30 -10.57 -0.58
CA ILE A 207 -7.71 -9.50 0.25
C ILE A 207 -8.70 -8.34 0.43
N THR A 208 -9.24 -7.81 -0.67
CA THR A 208 -10.09 -6.61 -0.67
C THR A 208 -11.57 -6.93 -0.90
N SER A 209 -12.04 -6.90 -2.14
CA SER A 209 -13.37 -7.34 -2.57
C SER A 209 -13.41 -7.33 -4.09
N ARG A 210 -14.32 -8.11 -4.68
CA ARG A 210 -14.55 -8.04 -6.13
C ARG A 210 -14.87 -6.61 -6.60
N GLU A 211 -15.68 -5.87 -5.84
CA GLU A 211 -15.97 -4.45 -6.15
C GLU A 211 -14.70 -3.59 -6.21
N TYR A 212 -13.77 -3.78 -5.26
CA TYR A 212 -12.51 -3.06 -5.24
C TYR A 212 -11.67 -3.40 -6.48
N VAL A 213 -11.52 -4.69 -6.77
CA VAL A 213 -10.77 -5.16 -7.95
C VAL A 213 -11.34 -4.55 -9.23
N LEU A 214 -12.66 -4.64 -9.44
CA LEU A 214 -13.33 -4.07 -10.61
C LEU A 214 -13.24 -2.54 -10.72
N ARG A 215 -12.93 -1.85 -9.63
CA ARG A 215 -12.79 -0.39 -9.63
C ARG A 215 -11.38 0.06 -9.96
N TYR A 216 -10.37 -0.71 -9.57
CA TYR A 216 -8.98 -0.28 -9.60
C TYR A 216 -8.07 -1.08 -10.54
N ALA A 217 -8.49 -2.26 -10.99
CA ALA A 217 -7.79 -3.00 -12.02
C ALA A 217 -7.82 -2.25 -13.36
N ASP A 218 -6.69 -2.26 -14.06
CA ASP A 218 -6.49 -1.59 -15.35
C ASP A 218 -6.60 -2.55 -16.55
N ASP A 219 -6.75 -3.85 -16.28
CA ASP A 219 -6.79 -4.95 -17.24
C ASP A 219 -8.21 -5.53 -17.45
N LEU A 220 -9.26 -4.79 -17.10
CA LEU A 220 -10.64 -5.28 -17.16
C LEU A 220 -11.14 -5.49 -18.59
N ILE A 221 -11.81 -6.62 -18.79
CA ILE A 221 -12.58 -6.96 -19.98
C ILE A 221 -14.04 -6.59 -19.72
N TYR A 222 -14.62 -5.76 -20.60
CA TYR A 222 -15.96 -5.20 -20.43
C TYR A 222 -17.02 -5.83 -21.32
N ASP A 223 -16.60 -6.49 -22.40
CA ASP A 223 -17.46 -7.06 -23.42
C ASP A 223 -16.68 -8.05 -24.30
N GLN A 224 -17.40 -8.72 -25.21
CA GLN A 224 -16.80 -9.65 -26.16
C GLN A 224 -15.69 -9.00 -27.01
N ARG A 225 -15.83 -7.71 -27.35
CA ARG A 225 -14.85 -7.05 -28.21
C ARG A 225 -13.52 -6.87 -27.48
N SER A 226 -13.56 -6.29 -26.27
CA SER A 226 -12.40 -6.09 -25.42
C SER A 226 -11.76 -7.42 -25.02
N LEU A 227 -12.54 -8.50 -24.86
CA LEU A 227 -12.03 -9.86 -24.66
C LEU A 227 -11.17 -10.32 -25.85
N LEU A 228 -11.72 -10.26 -27.05
CA LEU A 228 -11.01 -10.70 -28.25
C LEU A 228 -9.75 -9.84 -28.51
N GLU A 229 -9.84 -8.52 -28.27
CA GLU A 229 -8.71 -7.60 -28.36
C GLU A 229 -7.63 -7.92 -27.31
N ALA A 230 -7.99 -8.19 -26.05
CA ALA A 230 -7.06 -8.50 -24.96
C ALA A 230 -6.27 -9.79 -25.21
N PHE A 231 -6.90 -10.81 -25.78
CA PHE A 231 -6.26 -12.09 -26.10
C PHE A 231 -5.64 -12.13 -27.51
N GLY A 232 -5.82 -11.10 -28.34
CA GLY A 232 -5.27 -11.03 -29.69
C GLY A 232 -5.88 -12.06 -30.66
N ILE A 233 -7.16 -12.37 -30.49
CA ILE A 233 -7.90 -13.43 -31.19
C ILE A 233 -9.11 -12.86 -31.94
N SER A 234 -9.71 -13.66 -32.84
CA SER A 234 -10.84 -13.23 -33.68
C SER A 234 -12.19 -13.81 -33.28
N ASP A 235 -12.21 -14.90 -32.51
CA ASP A 235 -13.41 -15.68 -32.20
C ASP A 235 -13.19 -16.57 -30.95
N ALA A 236 -14.25 -17.28 -30.56
CA ALA A 236 -14.25 -18.18 -29.40
C ALA A 236 -13.27 -19.36 -29.54
N LEU A 237 -13.06 -19.88 -30.75
CA LEU A 237 -12.11 -20.97 -30.99
C LEU A 237 -10.66 -20.51 -30.71
N GLY A 238 -10.35 -19.27 -31.07
CA GLY A 238 -9.09 -18.64 -30.67
C GLY A 238 -8.93 -18.54 -29.15
N LEU A 239 -10.03 -18.30 -28.43
CA LEU A 239 -10.02 -18.19 -26.97
C LEU A 239 -9.80 -19.54 -26.29
N GLU A 240 -10.44 -20.61 -26.78
CA GLU A 240 -10.20 -22.00 -26.34
C GLU A 240 -8.70 -22.32 -26.40
N GLY A 241 -8.06 -22.00 -27.52
CA GLY A 241 -6.61 -22.20 -27.69
C GLY A 241 -5.75 -21.29 -26.81
N ALA A 242 -6.18 -20.05 -26.56
CA ALA A 242 -5.44 -19.11 -25.71
C ALA A 242 -5.49 -19.49 -24.23
N LEU A 243 -6.59 -20.11 -23.78
CA LEU A 243 -6.77 -20.60 -22.41
C LEU A 243 -6.20 -22.01 -22.18
N ASP A 244 -5.74 -22.69 -23.24
CA ASP A 244 -5.43 -24.14 -23.24
C ASP A 244 -6.61 -24.99 -22.72
N PHE A 245 -7.84 -24.58 -23.06
CA PHE A 245 -9.06 -25.15 -22.52
C PHE A 245 -9.63 -26.23 -23.46
N HIS A 246 -9.73 -27.47 -22.98
CA HIS A 246 -10.25 -28.61 -23.74
C HIS A 246 -11.79 -28.75 -23.71
N GLY A 247 -12.49 -27.62 -23.72
CA GLY A 247 -13.95 -27.53 -23.73
C GLY A 247 -14.47 -26.69 -24.88
N THR A 248 -15.70 -26.19 -24.75
CA THR A 248 -16.28 -25.21 -25.67
C THR A 248 -16.40 -23.86 -24.96
N VAL A 249 -15.99 -22.79 -25.63
CA VAL A 249 -16.21 -21.42 -25.16
C VAL A 249 -17.38 -20.79 -25.92
N VAL A 250 -18.36 -20.27 -25.20
CA VAL A 250 -19.49 -19.54 -25.78
C VAL A 250 -19.46 -18.09 -25.32
N LEU A 251 -19.46 -17.17 -26.28
CA LEU A 251 -19.42 -15.73 -26.03
C LEU A 251 -20.85 -15.17 -26.08
N TYR A 252 -21.30 -14.57 -24.98
CA TYR A 252 -22.56 -13.85 -24.88
C TYR A 252 -22.30 -12.35 -24.68
N ASP A 253 -23.36 -11.54 -24.82
CA ASP A 253 -23.28 -10.09 -24.62
C ASP A 253 -22.91 -9.73 -23.17
N GLU A 254 -23.35 -10.53 -22.19
CA GLU A 254 -23.20 -10.24 -20.76
C GLU A 254 -22.16 -11.12 -20.04
N LEU A 255 -21.74 -12.23 -20.66
CA LEU A 255 -20.83 -13.20 -20.03
C LEU A 255 -20.04 -14.03 -21.05
N VAL A 256 -18.99 -14.69 -20.55
CA VAL A 256 -18.30 -15.80 -21.22
C VAL A 256 -18.67 -17.09 -20.51
N ASP A 257 -19.11 -18.10 -21.26
CA ASP A 257 -19.45 -19.42 -20.72
C ASP A 257 -18.41 -20.45 -21.17
N LEU A 258 -17.86 -21.18 -20.20
CA LEU A 258 -16.91 -22.27 -20.40
C LEU A 258 -17.64 -23.59 -20.16
N GLN A 259 -17.61 -24.51 -21.13
CA GLN A 259 -18.36 -25.77 -21.08
C GLN A 259 -17.47 -26.99 -21.29
N ILE A 260 -17.62 -28.02 -20.45
CA ILE A 260 -17.05 -29.36 -20.67
C ILE A 260 -18.19 -30.39 -20.58
N GLY A 261 -18.45 -31.08 -21.69
CA GLY A 261 -19.55 -32.05 -21.77
C GLY A 261 -20.93 -31.40 -21.54
N THR A 262 -21.57 -31.71 -20.40
CA THR A 262 -22.85 -31.12 -19.99
C THR A 262 -22.73 -30.09 -18.87
N GLU A 263 -21.53 -29.88 -18.34
CA GLU A 263 -21.26 -28.90 -17.29
C GLU A 263 -20.79 -27.60 -17.93
N GLY A 264 -21.19 -26.47 -17.35
CA GLY A 264 -20.83 -25.15 -17.83
C GLY A 264 -20.83 -24.14 -16.70
N THR A 265 -19.96 -23.13 -16.80
CA THR A 265 -19.86 -22.05 -15.84
C THR A 265 -19.59 -20.73 -16.56
N GLY A 266 -20.29 -19.68 -16.13
CA GLY A 266 -20.25 -18.37 -16.75
C GLY A 266 -19.49 -17.35 -15.91
N LEU A 267 -18.77 -16.46 -16.59
CA LEU A 267 -18.12 -15.29 -16.01
C LEU A 267 -18.72 -14.01 -16.61
N GLU A 268 -19.44 -13.26 -15.78
CA GLU A 268 -20.09 -12.01 -16.18
C GLU A 268 -19.09 -10.86 -16.34
N TYR A 269 -19.29 -10.03 -17.37
CA TYR A 269 -18.53 -8.80 -17.52
C TYR A 269 -18.90 -7.74 -16.45
N PRO A 270 -17.97 -6.86 -16.05
CA PRO A 270 -16.55 -6.93 -16.34
C PRO A 270 -15.83 -7.95 -15.46
N PHE A 271 -14.72 -8.48 -15.97
CA PHE A 271 -13.82 -9.38 -15.24
C PHE A 271 -12.36 -9.16 -15.68
N ARG A 272 -11.40 -9.64 -14.89
CA ARG A 272 -9.99 -9.67 -15.26
C ARG A 272 -9.65 -10.93 -16.05
N PRO A 273 -8.71 -10.88 -17.02
CA PRO A 273 -8.28 -12.06 -17.78
C PRO A 273 -7.88 -13.25 -16.91
N VAL A 274 -7.26 -13.00 -15.75
CA VAL A 274 -6.89 -14.05 -14.79
C VAL A 274 -8.09 -14.78 -14.22
N GLU A 275 -9.22 -14.11 -13.97
CA GLU A 275 -10.45 -14.75 -13.47
C GLU A 275 -10.98 -15.78 -14.49
N LEU A 276 -10.87 -15.46 -15.79
CA LEU A 276 -11.28 -16.38 -16.86
C LEU A 276 -10.33 -17.59 -16.96
N GLN A 277 -9.02 -17.37 -16.79
CA GLN A 277 -8.03 -18.44 -16.80
C GLN A 277 -8.20 -19.37 -15.60
N ASP A 278 -8.41 -18.82 -14.40
CA ASP A 278 -8.64 -19.61 -13.19
C ASP A 278 -9.89 -20.47 -13.32
N LEU A 279 -10.98 -19.90 -13.83
CA LEU A 279 -12.23 -20.62 -14.08
C LEU A 279 -12.07 -21.77 -15.09
N ALA A 280 -11.26 -21.56 -16.13
CA ALA A 280 -10.93 -22.60 -17.10
C ALA A 280 -10.13 -23.75 -16.46
N ASN A 281 -9.15 -23.42 -15.61
CA ASN A 281 -8.34 -24.40 -14.88
C ASN A 281 -9.18 -25.21 -13.89
N GLU A 282 -10.04 -24.55 -13.10
CA GLU A 282 -10.92 -25.21 -12.13
C GLU A 282 -11.86 -26.23 -12.78
N LEU A 283 -12.45 -25.86 -13.92
CA LEU A 283 -13.28 -26.78 -14.71
C LEU A 283 -12.49 -27.97 -15.26
N ALA A 284 -11.27 -27.73 -15.75
CA ALA A 284 -10.44 -28.79 -16.31
C ALA A 284 -9.96 -29.79 -15.23
N GLU A 285 -9.70 -29.33 -14.00
CA GLU A 285 -9.34 -30.18 -12.87
C GLU A 285 -10.53 -30.99 -12.33
N GLY A 286 -11.76 -30.48 -12.48
CA GLY A 286 -12.98 -31.17 -12.06
C GLY A 286 -13.40 -32.36 -12.93
N ASP A 287 -12.92 -32.44 -14.17
CA ASP A 287 -13.28 -33.48 -15.16
C ASP A 287 -12.29 -34.67 -15.20
N GLY A 288 -11.27 -34.69 -14.31
CA GLY A 288 -10.24 -35.75 -14.20
C GLY A 288 -10.47 -36.76 -13.08
#